data_AF-A0A9Q1FRF5-F1
#
_entry.id   AF-A0A9Q1FRF5-F1
#
_cell.length_a   1.000
_cell.length_b   1.000
_cell.length_c   1.000
_cell.angle_alpha   90.00
_cell.angle_beta   90.00
_cell.angle_gamma   90.00
#
_symmetry.space_group_name_H-M   'P 1'
#
loop_
_entity.id
_entity.type
_entity.pdbx_description
1 polymer ?
#
loop_
_entity_poly.entity_id
_entity_poly.type
_entity_poly.pdbx_seq_one_letter_code
_entity_poly.pdbx_strand_id
1 'polypeptide(L)' 'MNKLASLSPLWTQHKAGIAWKTLEGRQQEIPLEVALLHIVGSRNPAPKGIVRLLDWFKLPKEVLLVLEQPVSSS' A
#
# COMPACT_ATOMS: atom_id res chain seq x y z
N MET A 1 33.26 -31.57 14.04
CA MET A 1 32.73 -31.32 12.68
C MET A 1 31.47 -30.47 12.84
N ASN A 2 31.57 -29.21 12.48
CA ASN A 2 30.59 -28.17 12.80
C ASN A 2 29.63 -28.01 11.63
N LYS A 3 28.33 -28.20 11.86
CA LYS A 3 27.31 -27.74 10.91
C LYS A 3 26.03 -27.36 11.66
N LEU A 4 26.14 -26.39 12.55
CA LEU A 4 24.98 -25.59 12.94
C LEU A 4 24.75 -24.58 11.81
N ALA A 5 23.95 -25.00 10.83
CA ALA A 5 23.46 -24.14 9.78
C ALA A 5 22.65 -23.01 10.44
N SER A 6 23.24 -21.81 10.44
CA SER A 6 22.61 -20.50 10.34
C SER A 6 21.07 -20.53 10.39
N LEU A 7 20.50 -20.55 11.59
CA LEU A 7 19.10 -20.20 11.78
C LEU A 7 19.01 -18.67 11.68
N SER A 8 18.71 -18.18 10.48
CA SER A 8 18.35 -16.77 10.30
C SER A 8 17.09 -16.48 11.15
N PRO A 9 17.04 -15.38 11.92
CA PRO A 9 15.88 -15.04 12.72
C PRO A 9 14.62 -14.92 11.85
N LEU A 10 13.49 -15.43 12.33
CA LEU A 10 12.16 -15.37 11.68
C LEU A 10 11.62 -13.95 11.43
N TRP A 11 12.38 -12.91 11.80
CA TRP A 11 12.13 -11.52 11.45
C TRP A 11 13.19 -11.05 10.45
N THR A 12 13.34 -11.71 9.30
CA THR A 12 13.96 -11.00 8.18
C THR A 12 13.06 -9.82 7.87
N GLN A 13 13.46 -8.62 8.28
CA GLN A 13 12.85 -7.37 7.83
C GLN A 13 13.11 -7.31 6.33
N HIS A 14 12.26 -7.95 5.55
CA HIS A 14 12.14 -7.67 4.14
C HIS A 14 11.71 -6.22 4.06
N LYS A 15 12.67 -5.32 3.85
CA LYS A 15 12.40 -4.02 3.24
C LYS A 15 11.86 -4.34 1.84
N ALA A 16 10.60 -4.71 1.76
CA ALA A 16 9.88 -4.72 0.50
C ALA A 16 9.93 -3.26 0.03
N GLY A 17 10.72 -3.00 -1.02
CA GLY A 17 10.71 -1.69 -1.66
C GLY A 17 9.29 -1.38 -2.12
N ILE A 18 8.93 -0.09 -2.16
CA ILE A 18 7.62 0.34 -2.65
C ILE A 18 7.50 -0.12 -4.12
N ALA A 19 6.48 -0.93 -4.40
CA ALA A 19 6.21 -1.39 -5.75
C ALA A 19 5.49 -0.28 -6.52
N TRP A 20 6.00 0.10 -7.69
CA TRP A 20 5.41 1.13 -8.56
C TRP A 20 4.70 0.48 -9.76
N LYS A 21 3.59 1.07 -10.19
CA LYS A 21 2.75 0.61 -11.30
C LYS A 21 2.21 1.80 -12.10
N THR A 22 2.12 1.63 -13.41
CA THR A 22 1.35 2.50 -14.29
C THR A 22 -0.07 1.95 -14.41
N LEU A 23 -1.08 2.78 -14.14
CA LEU A 23 -2.47 2.44 -14.42
C LEU A 23 -2.81 2.81 -15.87
N GLU A 24 -3.62 1.99 -16.55
CA GLU A 24 -4.09 2.32 -17.90
C GLU A 24 -4.83 3.67 -17.89
N GLY A 25 -4.45 4.55 -18.81
CA GLY A 25 -4.96 5.92 -18.89
C GLY A 25 -4.26 6.95 -17.98
N ARG A 26 -3.25 6.58 -17.19
CA ARG A 26 -2.41 7.52 -16.43
C ARG A 26 -1.03 7.67 -17.06
N GLN A 27 -0.53 8.91 -17.10
CA GLN A 27 0.82 9.25 -17.58
C GLN A 27 1.91 9.03 -16.52
N GLN A 28 1.53 8.80 -15.25
CA GLN A 28 2.45 8.75 -14.12
C GLN A 28 2.40 7.40 -13.41
N GLU A 29 3.57 6.86 -13.06
CA GLU A 29 3.70 5.73 -12.13
C GLU A 29 3.23 6.13 -10.73
N ILE A 30 2.43 5.25 -10.14
CA ILE A 30 1.93 5.38 -8.77
C ILE A 30 2.33 4.15 -7.95
N PRO A 31 2.40 4.26 -6.62
CA PRO A 31 2.59 3.10 -5.76
C PRO A 31 1.45 2.08 -5.95
N LEU A 32 1.76 0.79 -5.85
CA LEU A 32 0.79 -0.29 -5.97
C LEU A 32 -0.38 -0.10 -4.98
N GLU A 33 -0.09 0.32 -3.76
CA GLU A 33 -1.06 0.59 -2.72
C GLU A 33 -2.07 1.67 -3.15
N VAL A 34 -1.58 2.74 -3.79
CA VAL A 34 -2.41 3.81 -4.35
C VAL A 34 -3.26 3.29 -5.50
N ALA A 35 -2.68 2.48 -6.39
CA ALA A 35 -3.40 1.86 -7.50
C ALA A 35 -4.56 0.99 -7.01
N LEU A 36 -4.31 0.12 -6.03
CA LEU A 36 -5.31 -0.77 -5.44
C LEU A 36 -6.43 0.03 -4.75
N LEU A 37 -6.09 1.05 -3.97
CA LEU A 37 -7.09 1.89 -3.29
C LEU A 37 -7.97 2.65 -4.28
N HIS A 38 -7.44 3.11 -5.42
CA HIS A 38 -8.27 3.68 -6.47
C HIS A 38 -9.20 2.64 -7.11
N ILE A 39 -8.72 1.43 -7.39
CA ILE A 39 -9.52 0.36 -8.00
C ILE A 39 -10.69 -0.03 -7.08
N VAL A 40 -10.42 -0.21 -5.79
CA VAL A 40 -11.43 -0.66 -4.82
C VAL A 40 -12.33 0.48 -4.35
N GLY A 41 -11.79 1.67 -4.14
CA GLY A 41 -12.48 2.84 -3.59
C GLY A 41 -13.20 3.73 -4.61
N SER A 42 -13.03 3.52 -5.92
CA SER A 42 -13.66 4.33 -6.98
C SER A 42 -15.15 4.03 -7.22
N ARG A 43 -15.68 2.95 -6.63
CA ARG A 43 -17.11 2.62 -6.74
C ARG A 43 -17.94 3.66 -5.96
N ASN A 44 -19.09 4.06 -6.50
CA ASN A 44 -20.04 4.95 -5.83
C ASN A 44 -21.42 4.27 -5.73
N PRO A 45 -21.92 3.96 -4.51
CA PRO A 45 -21.26 4.18 -3.22
C PRO A 45 -20.02 3.29 -3.05
N ALA A 46 -19.05 3.74 -2.24
CA ALA A 46 -17.88 2.93 -1.92
C ALA A 46 -18.32 1.65 -1.20
N PRO A 47 -17.64 0.50 -1.42
CA PRO A 47 -18.02 -0.74 -0.77
C PRO A 47 -17.92 -0.61 0.76
N LYS A 48 -18.86 -1.21 1.49
CA LYS A 48 -18.81 -1.22 2.97
C LYS A 48 -17.49 -1.82 3.45
N GLY A 49 -16.87 -1.17 4.43
CA GLY A 49 -15.59 -1.61 5.01
C GLY A 49 -14.35 -1.21 4.21
N ILE A 50 -14.50 -0.47 3.11
CA ILE A 50 -13.38 0.10 2.37
C ILE A 50 -13.21 1.57 2.77
N VAL A 51 -12.01 1.89 3.26
CA VAL A 51 -11.58 3.28 3.47
C VAL A 51 -11.09 3.85 2.16
N ARG A 52 -11.68 4.95 1.71
CA ARG A 52 -11.26 5.63 0.47
C ARG A 52 -9.94 6.38 0.65
N LEU A 53 -9.11 6.33 -0.39
CA LEU A 53 -7.98 7.22 -0.56
C LEU A 53 -8.48 8.60 -1.01
N LEU A 54 -8.16 9.62 -0.23
CA LEU A 54 -8.46 11.02 -0.54
C LEU A 54 -7.32 11.66 -1.33
N ASP A 55 -6.07 11.40 -0.93
CA ASP A 55 -4.86 11.92 -1.58
C ASP A 55 -3.62 11.06 -1.24
N TRP A 56 -2.50 11.28 -1.92
CA TRP A 56 -1.22 10.64 -1.61
C TRP A 56 -0.03 11.51 -2.04
N PHE A 57 1.09 11.36 -1.33
CA PHE A 57 2.31 12.12 -1.59
C PHE A 57 3.52 11.20 -1.65
N LYS A 58 4.41 11.47 -2.60
CA LYS A 58 5.73 10.84 -2.66
C LYS A 58 6.71 11.61 -1.77
N LEU A 59 7.28 10.93 -0.79
CA LEU A 59 8.38 11.44 0.03
C LEU A 59 9.70 10.76 -0.39
N PRO A 60 10.88 11.27 0.00
CA PRO A 60 12.16 10.75 -0.50
C PRO A 60 12.41 9.25 -0.23
N LYS A 61 11.79 8.68 0.80
CA LYS A 61 11.99 7.26 1.21
C LYS A 61 10.70 6.50 1.45
N GLU A 62 9.55 7.15 1.29
CA GLU A 62 8.25 6.63 1.71
C GLU A 62 7.12 7.25 0.89
N VAL A 63 5.92 6.74 1.09
CA VAL A 63 4.67 7.27 0.50
C VAL A 63 3.74 7.60 1.65
N LEU A 64 3.19 8.81 1.63
CA LEU A 64 2.17 9.25 2.56
C LEU A 64 0.80 9.05 1.91
N LEU A 65 -0.12 8.38 2.61
CA LEU A 65 -1.50 8.16 2.16
C LEU A 65 -2.45 9.00 3.02
N VAL A 66 -3.33 9.77 2.39
CA VAL A 66 -4.42 10.49 3.06
C VAL A 66 -5.69 9.68 2.84
N LEU A 67 -6.19 9.08 3.91
CA LEU A 67 -7.37 8.23 3.89
C LEU A 67 -8.55 8.98 4.52
N GLU A 68 -9.78 8.65 4.10
CA GLU A 68 -10.95 9.13 4.80
C GLU A 68 -11.00 8.60 6.24
N GLN A 69 -11.59 9.37 7.15
CA GLN A 69 -11.78 8.91 8.51
C GLN A 69 -12.85 7.80 8.51
N PRO A 70 -12.54 6.58 9.00
CA PRO A 70 -13.55 5.55 9.12
C PRO A 70 -14.61 6.01 10.13
N VAL A 71 -15.86 6.06 9.69
CA VAL A 71 -16.98 6.27 10.61
C VAL A 71 -17.17 4.99 11.41
N SER A 72 -17.07 5.10 12.74
CA SER A 72 -17.41 3.98 13.61
C SER A 72 -18.91 3.73 13.45
N SER A 73 -19.28 2.59 12.89
CA SER A 73 -20.65 2.10 12.96
C SER A 73 -20.90 1.61 14.38
N SER A 74 -21.25 2.55 15.26
CA SER A 74 -21.83 2.31 16.59
C SER A 74 -23.23 1.74 16.46
#